data_AF-A0A2K3KTW7-F1
#
_entry.id   AF-A0A2K3KTW7-F1
#
_cell.length_a   1.000
_cell.length_b   1.000
_cell.length_c   1.000
_cell.angle_alpha   90.00
_cell.angle_beta   90.00
_cell.angle_gamma   90.00
#
_symmetry.space_group_name_H-M   'P 1'
#
loop_
_entity.id
_entity.type
_entity.pdbx_description
1 polymer ?
#
loop_
_entity_poly.entity_id
_entity_poly.type
_entity_poly.pdbx_seq_one_letter_code
_entity_poly.pdbx_strand_id
1 'polypeptide(L)'
;RKRAMVFKNRYMVMEVFMNPNRDQAAGDSIIITQFNVSNAIKDSILVNFGECGLAASLGSFQVKYVNPITNMCIIRASREDYEKVWASITMLRSIGHYPVVFNLLDLSDSIGIANKGCVR
;
A
#
# COMPACT_ATOMS: atom_id res chain seq x y z
N ARG A 1 -24.47 28.17 -7.23
CA ARG A 1 -24.32 26.90 -6.46
C ARG A 1 -22.86 26.46 -6.54
N LYS A 2 -22.02 26.77 -5.54
CA LYS A 2 -20.66 26.21 -5.46
C LYS A 2 -20.80 24.73 -5.12
N ARG A 3 -20.45 23.84 -6.04
CA ARG A 3 -20.28 22.42 -5.70
C ARG A 3 -19.09 22.35 -4.76
N ALA A 4 -19.28 21.86 -3.55
CA ALA A 4 -18.16 21.52 -2.68
C ALA A 4 -17.29 20.49 -3.42
N MET A 5 -16.00 20.79 -3.60
CA MET A 5 -15.07 19.88 -4.24
C MET A 5 -14.80 18.75 -3.26
N VAL A 6 -15.50 17.62 -3.44
CA VAL A 6 -15.30 16.43 -2.62
C VAL A 6 -14.03 15.73 -3.12
N PHE A 7 -13.03 15.60 -2.26
CA PHE A 7 -11.84 14.81 -2.54
C PHE A 7 -12.24 13.35 -2.77
N LYS A 8 -12.02 12.85 -3.99
CA LYS A 8 -12.30 11.46 -4.36
C LYS A 8 -11.08 10.60 -4.05
N ASN A 9 -11.30 9.46 -3.42
CA ASN A 9 -10.25 8.50 -3.08
C ASN A 9 -10.41 7.23 -3.91
N ARG A 10 -9.30 6.54 -4.13
CA ARG A 10 -9.26 5.17 -4.64
C ARG A 10 -8.72 4.25 -3.55
N TYR A 11 -9.14 2.99 -3.61
CA TYR A 11 -8.75 1.91 -2.73
C TYR A 11 -8.13 0.80 -3.57
N MET A 12 -6.87 0.51 -3.31
CA MET A 12 -6.14 -0.59 -3.94
C MET A 12 -6.18 -1.78 -2.99
N VAL A 13 -6.67 -2.91 -3.48
CA VAL A 13 -6.55 -4.20 -2.78
C VAL A 13 -5.29 -4.86 -3.31
N MET A 14 -4.34 -5.13 -2.41
CA MET A 14 -3.06 -5.72 -2.78
C MET A 14 -2.75 -6.96 -1.95
N GLU A 15 -2.09 -7.91 -2.59
CA GLU A 15 -1.54 -9.10 -1.97
C GLU A 15 -0.03 -8.94 -1.83
N VAL A 16 0.51 -9.36 -0.69
CA VAL A 16 1.94 -9.25 -0.36
C VAL A 16 2.55 -10.63 -0.37
N PHE A 17 3.50 -10.85 -1.27
CA PHE A 17 4.29 -12.06 -1.32
C PHE A 17 5.61 -11.82 -0.58
N MET A 18 5.79 -12.55 0.52
CA MET A 18 7.08 -12.68 1.21
C MET A 18 7.69 -14.01 0.79
N ASN A 19 8.97 -14.05 0.42
CA ASN A 19 9.62 -15.29 0.03
C ASN A 19 10.37 -15.91 1.22
N PRO A 20 9.80 -16.91 1.91
CA PRO A 20 10.41 -17.52 3.09
C PRO A 20 11.74 -18.22 2.79
N ASN A 21 12.03 -18.57 1.53
CA ASN A 21 13.28 -19.26 1.16
C ASN A 21 14.52 -18.34 1.20
N ARG A 22 14.35 -17.01 1.26
CA ARG A 22 15.47 -16.08 1.49
C ARG A 22 15.64 -15.70 2.97
N ASP A 23 14.66 -16.04 3.81
CA ASP A 23 14.55 -15.56 5.18
C ASP A 23 15.06 -16.58 6.21
N GLN A 24 15.62 -17.72 5.77
CA GLN A 24 16.17 -18.77 6.65
C GLN A 24 17.43 -18.37 7.44
N ALA A 25 17.91 -17.13 7.34
CA ALA A 25 19.14 -16.70 8.01
C ALA A 25 18.93 -16.03 9.38
N ALA A 26 17.71 -15.63 9.76
CA ALA A 26 17.45 -15.04 11.07
C ALA A 26 16.05 -15.43 11.55
N GLY A 27 15.95 -15.99 12.76
CA GLY A 27 14.70 -16.49 13.36
C GLY A 27 13.63 -15.43 13.67
N ASP A 28 13.64 -14.30 12.98
CA ASP A 28 12.65 -13.24 13.10
C ASP A 28 11.70 -13.34 11.90
N SER A 29 10.47 -13.83 12.10
CA SER A 29 9.43 -13.65 11.09
C SER A 29 8.88 -12.23 11.21
N ILE A 30 9.05 -11.38 10.20
CA ILE A 30 8.39 -10.07 10.23
C ILE A 30 6.87 -10.25 10.06
N ILE A 31 6.11 -9.71 11.01
CA ILE A 31 4.66 -9.65 10.89
C ILE A 31 4.33 -8.48 9.96
N ILE A 32 3.51 -8.73 8.93
CA ILE A 32 2.96 -7.67 8.08
C ILE A 32 1.99 -6.84 8.92
N THR A 33 2.47 -5.70 9.41
CA THR A 33 1.63 -4.75 10.16
C THR A 33 1.29 -3.55 9.29
N GLN A 34 0.16 -2.90 9.60
CA GLN A 34 -0.24 -1.65 8.96
C GLN A 34 0.84 -0.56 9.06
N PHE A 35 1.58 -0.53 10.17
CA PHE A 35 2.67 0.41 10.38
C PHE A 35 3.86 0.12 9.45
N ASN A 36 4.33 -1.13 9.40
CA ASN A 36 5.47 -1.53 8.56
C ASN A 36 5.19 -1.29 7.07
N VAL A 37 3.99 -1.66 6.60
CA VAL A 37 3.58 -1.43 5.21
C VAL A 37 3.46 0.07 4.91
N SER A 38 2.85 0.84 5.81
CA SER A 38 2.69 2.30 5.64
C SER A 38 4.04 3.00 5.53
N ASN A 39 4.99 2.69 6.41
CA ASN A 39 6.32 3.32 6.38
C ASN A 39 7.10 2.91 5.15
N ALA A 40 7.15 1.61 4.82
CA ALA A 40 7.90 1.16 3.65
C ALA A 40 7.38 1.78 2.35
N ILE A 41 6.06 1.97 2.21
CA ILE A 41 5.49 2.64 1.04
C ILE A 41 5.82 4.14 1.05
N LYS A 42 5.76 4.82 2.20
CA LYS A 42 6.16 6.24 2.30
C LYS A 42 7.63 6.44 1.95
N ASP A 43 8.50 5.57 2.43
CA ASP A 43 9.93 5.58 2.12
C ASP A 43 10.14 5.34 0.61
N SER A 44 9.40 4.41 0.02
CA SER A 44 9.45 4.18 -1.43
C SER A 44 8.95 5.39 -2.23
N ILE A 45 7.88 6.06 -1.79
CA ILE A 45 7.40 7.30 -2.41
C ILE A 45 8.49 8.39 -2.32
N LEU A 46 9.13 8.53 -1.16
CA LEU A 46 10.19 9.50 -0.95
C LEU A 46 11.39 9.24 -1.87
N VAL A 47 11.84 7.99 -1.98
CA VAL A 47 12.97 7.62 -2.83
C VAL A 47 12.67 7.84 -4.32
N ASN A 48 11.45 7.53 -4.77
CA ASN A 48 11.11 7.58 -6.20
C ASN A 48 10.58 8.94 -6.67
N PHE A 49 9.90 9.69 -5.80
CA PHE A 49 9.20 10.93 -6.14
C PHE A 49 9.65 12.14 -5.31
N GLY A 50 10.58 11.95 -4.37
CA GLY A 50 11.12 13.00 -3.51
C GLY A 50 10.13 13.51 -2.45
N GLU A 51 10.58 14.51 -1.69
CA GLU A 51 9.81 15.13 -0.61
C GLU A 51 8.49 15.73 -1.10
N CYS A 52 8.48 16.33 -2.29
CA CYS A 52 7.28 16.90 -2.88
C CYS A 52 6.23 15.83 -3.21
N GLY A 53 6.66 14.67 -3.74
CA GLY A 53 5.76 13.54 -4.02
C GLY A 53 5.19 12.92 -2.75
N LEU A 54 6.02 12.80 -1.71
CA LEU A 54 5.58 12.34 -0.39
C LEU A 54 4.56 13.31 0.22
N ALA A 55 4.85 14.61 0.23
CA ALA A 55 3.98 15.64 0.80
C ALA A 55 2.62 15.70 0.11
N ALA A 56 2.58 15.59 -1.22
CA ALA A 56 1.33 15.54 -1.99
C ALA A 56 0.47 14.32 -1.60
N SER A 57 1.12 13.18 -1.39
CA SER A 57 0.43 11.92 -1.08
C SER A 57 0.01 11.81 0.39
N LEU A 58 0.72 12.47 1.32
CA LEU A 58 0.61 12.28 2.77
C LEU A 58 -0.82 12.50 3.33
N GLY A 59 -1.57 13.45 2.76
CA GLY A 59 -2.92 13.77 3.21
C GLY A 59 -3.99 12.74 2.81
N SER A 60 -3.73 11.93 1.77
CA SER A 60 -4.70 10.99 1.21
C SER A 60 -4.28 9.53 1.33
N PHE A 61 -2.97 9.28 1.38
CA PHE A 61 -2.36 7.98 1.53
C PHE A 61 -2.62 7.41 2.92
N GLN A 62 -3.30 6.26 2.98
CA GLN A 62 -3.49 5.53 4.23
C GLN A 62 -3.67 4.05 3.96
N VAL A 63 -2.83 3.21 4.58
CA VAL A 63 -3.12 1.77 4.67
C VAL A 63 -4.33 1.61 5.60
N LYS A 64 -5.43 1.04 5.12
CA LYS A 64 -6.70 0.91 5.86
C LYS A 64 -6.88 -0.44 6.53
N TYR A 65 -6.36 -1.48 5.91
CA TYR A 65 -6.51 -2.85 6.36
C TYR A 65 -5.25 -3.63 5.99
N VAL A 66 -4.83 -4.52 6.89
CA VAL A 66 -3.79 -5.52 6.64
C VAL A 66 -4.23 -6.80 7.33
N ASN A 67 -4.19 -7.90 6.60
CA ASN A 67 -4.37 -9.24 7.12
C ASN A 67 -3.01 -9.96 7.08
N PRO A 68 -2.35 -10.17 8.24
CA PRO A 68 -1.07 -10.87 8.29
C PRO A 68 -1.19 -12.38 8.02
N ILE A 69 -2.39 -12.96 8.06
CA ILE A 69 -2.62 -14.39 7.80
C ILE A 69 -2.69 -14.63 6.29
N THR A 70 -3.45 -13.81 5.57
CA THR A 70 -3.64 -13.93 4.12
C THR A 70 -2.71 -13.01 3.31
N ASN A 71 -1.84 -12.26 3.98
CA ASN A 71 -0.96 -11.24 3.40
C ASN A 71 -1.67 -10.22 2.50
N MET A 72 -2.93 -9.89 2.77
CA MET A 72 -3.68 -8.91 2.00
C MET A 72 -3.66 -7.55 2.68
N CYS A 73 -3.61 -6.47 1.90
CA CYS A 73 -3.76 -5.12 2.41
C CYS A 73 -4.65 -4.25 1.51
N ILE A 74 -5.29 -3.26 2.13
CA ILE A 74 -6.10 -2.25 1.43
C ILE A 74 -5.46 -0.89 1.65
N ILE A 75 -5.11 -0.23 0.56
CA ILE A 75 -4.41 1.05 0.55
C ILE A 75 -5.32 2.11 -0.05
N ARG A 76 -5.55 3.18 0.69
CA ARG A 76 -6.25 4.38 0.22
C ARG A 76 -5.25 5.36 -0.38
N ALA A 77 -5.60 5.98 -1.50
CA ALA A 77 -4.89 7.11 -2.08
C ALA A 77 -5.88 8.12 -2.71
N SER A 78 -5.44 9.36 -2.97
CA SER A 78 -6.23 10.30 -3.77
C SER A 78 -6.41 9.78 -5.19
N ARG A 79 -7.51 10.14 -5.85
CA ARG A 79 -7.71 9.81 -7.27
C ARG A 79 -6.67 10.45 -8.19
N GLU A 80 -6.02 11.52 -7.75
CA GLU A 80 -5.03 12.28 -8.51
C GLU A 80 -3.61 11.71 -8.36
N ASP A 81 -3.29 11.10 -7.21
CA ASP A 81 -1.93 10.58 -6.91
C ASP A 81 -1.85 9.06 -6.80
N TYR A 82 -2.95 8.32 -6.95
CA TYR A 82 -2.93 6.85 -6.81
C TYR A 82 -1.93 6.17 -7.75
N GLU A 83 -1.67 6.73 -8.94
CA GLU A 83 -0.70 6.19 -9.90
C GLU A 83 0.74 6.30 -9.36
N LYS A 84 1.08 7.40 -8.68
CA LYS A 84 2.39 7.58 -8.04
C LYS A 84 2.55 6.63 -6.86
N VAL A 85 1.50 6.51 -6.03
CA VAL A 85 1.48 5.57 -4.91
C VAL A 85 1.64 4.14 -5.44
N TRP A 86 0.89 3.76 -6.47
CA TRP A 86 0.96 2.43 -7.08
C TRP A 86 2.34 2.15 -7.68
N ALA A 87 2.91 3.09 -8.44
CA ALA A 87 4.27 2.97 -8.98
C ALA A 87 5.33 2.83 -7.87
N SER A 88 5.18 3.56 -6.77
CA SER A 88 6.08 3.41 -5.61
C SER A 88 5.98 2.01 -4.99
N ILE A 89 4.77 1.42 -4.97
CA ILE A 89 4.55 0.09 -4.43
C ILE A 89 5.14 -0.99 -5.35
N THR A 90 5.01 -0.87 -6.67
CA THR A 90 5.60 -1.85 -7.60
C THR A 90 7.12 -1.84 -7.61
N MET A 91 7.73 -0.70 -7.27
CA MET A 91 9.18 -0.56 -7.12
C MET A 91 9.71 -0.99 -5.74
N LEU A 92 8.83 -1.19 -4.76
CA LEU A 92 9.21 -1.56 -3.40
C LEU A 92 9.73 -3.01 -3.40
N ARG A 93 10.98 -3.19 -2.96
CA ARG A 93 11.68 -4.48 -2.96
C ARG A 93 11.73 -5.16 -1.60
N SER A 94 11.66 -4.39 -0.52
CA SER A 94 11.77 -4.91 0.84
C SER A 94 11.00 -4.07 1.86
N ILE A 95 10.59 -4.72 2.95
CA ILE A 95 10.09 -4.07 4.16
C ILE A 95 11.06 -4.45 5.28
N GLY A 96 11.79 -3.46 5.80
CA GLY A 96 12.93 -3.74 6.66
C GLY A 96 13.99 -4.57 5.92
N HIS A 97 14.32 -5.74 6.46
CA HIS A 97 15.29 -6.67 5.85
C HIS A 97 14.67 -7.76 4.98
N TYR A 98 13.34 -7.80 4.87
CA TYR A 98 12.63 -8.90 4.20
C TYR A 98 12.25 -8.52 2.77
N PRO A 99 12.62 -9.32 1.76
CA PRO A 99 12.23 -9.08 0.39
C PRO A 99 10.73 -9.32 0.21
N VAL A 100 10.03 -8.34 -0.36
CA VAL A 100 8.58 -8.42 -0.58
C VAL A 100 8.23 -8.07 -2.02
N VAL A 101 7.13 -8.62 -2.50
CA VAL A 101 6.52 -8.26 -3.78
C VAL A 101 5.05 -7.97 -3.54
N PHE A 102 4.57 -6.83 -4.03
CA PHE A 102 3.16 -6.47 -3.99
C PHE A 102 2.49 -6.78 -5.33
N ASN A 103 1.33 -7.43 -5.26
CA ASN A 103 0.48 -7.70 -6.41
C ASN A 103 -0.85 -6.92 -6.25
N LEU A 104 -1.25 -6.18 -7.28
CA LEU A 104 -2.52 -5.44 -7.28
C LEU A 104 -3.64 -6.38 -7.73
N LEU A 105 -4.61 -6.64 -6.84
CA LEU A 105 -5.75 -7.50 -7.13
C LEU A 105 -6.95 -6.71 -7.68
N ASP A 106 -7.23 -5.54 -7.08
CA ASP A 106 -8.38 -4.72 -7.48
C ASP A 106 -8.17 -3.24 -7.17
N LEU A 107 -8.81 -2.38 -7.98
CA LEU A 107 -8.85 -0.93 -7.81
C LEU A 107 -10.30 -0.47 -7.69
N SER A 108 -10.68 -0.05 -6.48
CA SER A 108 -12.04 0.30 -6.10
C SER A 108 -12.18 1.78 -5.74
N ASP A 109 -13.30 2.42 -6.10
CA ASP A 109 -13.58 3.81 -5.68
C ASP A 109 -14.21 3.91 -4.27
N SER A 110 -14.55 2.78 -3.64
CA SER A 110 -15.11 2.73 -2.29
C SER A 110 -14.52 1.59 -1.46
N ILE A 111 -14.40 1.82 -0.14
CA ILE A 111 -13.90 0.81 0.79
C ILE A 111 -14.82 -0.42 0.89
N GLY A 112 -16.14 -0.22 0.73
CA GLY A 112 -17.10 -1.32 0.76
C GLY A 112 -16.94 -2.29 -0.41
N ILE A 113 -16.60 -1.78 -1.61
CA ILE A 113 -16.30 -2.62 -2.77
C ILE A 113 -14.94 -3.30 -2.59
N ALA A 114 -13.93 -2.56 -2.13
CA ALA A 114 -12.60 -3.11 -1.85
C ALA A 114 -12.65 -4.29 -0.86
N ASN A 115 -13.40 -4.15 0.24
CA ASN A 115 -13.60 -5.22 1.21
C ASN A 115 -14.27 -6.46 0.60
N LYS A 116 -15.22 -6.28 -0.33
CA LYS A 116 -15.83 -7.41 -1.06
C LYS A 116 -14.83 -8.10 -1.99
N GLY A 117 -13.96 -7.33 -2.64
CA GLY A 117 -12.89 -7.87 -3.48
C GLY A 117 -11.89 -8.71 -2.69
N CYS A 118 -11.62 -8.33 -1.44
CA CYS A 118 -10.73 -9.05 -0.52
C CYS A 118 -11.30 -10.40 -0.01
N VAL A 119 -12.61 -10.66 -0.19
CA VAL A 119 -13.30 -11.88 0.31
C VAL A 119 -13.61 -12.86 -0.84
N ARG A 120 -13.05 -12.63 -2.04
CA ARG A 120 -13.25 -13.52 -3.19
C ARG A 120 -12.35 -14.74 -3.17
#